data_AF-A0A1A9N9K4-F1
#
_entry.id   AF-A0A1A9N9K4-F1
#
_cell.length_a   1.000
_cell.length_b   1.000
_cell.length_c   1.000
_cell.angle_alpha   90.00
_cell.angle_beta   90.00
_cell.angle_gamma   90.00
#
_symmetry.space_group_name_H-M   'P 1'
#
loop_
_entity.id
_entity.type
_entity.pdbx_description
1 polymer ?
#
loop_
_entity_poly.entity_id
_entity_poly.type
_entity_poly.pdbx_seq_one_letter_code
_entity_poly.pdbx_strand_id
1 'polypeptide(L)' 'MQVWGDVCRREPDAWLALDDDDAGWPAVCRSHLVRTDPVLGISAPAVLMELQTRLAALHRSGED' A
#
# COMPACT_ATOMS: atom_id res chain seq x y z
N MET A 1 -0.35 6.83 -13.31
CA MET A 1 -1.20 5.96 -12.47
C MET A 1 -1.95 6.82 -11.46
N GLN A 2 -3.24 6.54 -11.20
CA GLN A 2 -4.17 7.44 -10.49
C GLN A 2 -3.78 7.67 -9.01
N VAL A 3 -3.40 6.62 -8.28
CA VAL A 3 -3.02 6.73 -6.85
C VAL A 3 -1.85 7.68 -6.67
N TRP A 4 -0.81 7.59 -7.50
CA TRP A 4 0.34 8.51 -7.42
C TRP A 4 -0.07 9.98 -7.64
N GLY A 5 -0.96 10.24 -8.60
CA GLY A 5 -1.52 11.58 -8.80
C GLY A 5 -2.37 12.08 -7.63
N ASP A 6 -2.98 11.17 -6.86
CA ASP A 6 -3.70 11.52 -5.63
C ASP A 6 -2.75 11.89 -4.49
N VAL A 7 -1.68 11.10 -4.31
CA VAL A 7 -0.63 11.34 -3.32
C VAL A 7 0.03 12.70 -3.54
N CYS A 8 0.44 13.01 -4.77
CA CYS A 8 1.04 14.32 -5.09
C CYS A 8 0.09 15.50 -4.86
N ARG A 9 -1.23 15.29 -4.88
CA ARG A 9 -2.23 16.37 -4.74
C ARG A 9 -2.68 16.57 -3.30
N ARG A 10 -2.81 15.47 -2.55
CA ARG A 10 -3.32 15.48 -1.17
C ARG A 10 -2.23 15.48 -0.11
N GLU A 11 -1.00 15.17 -0.51
CA GLU A 11 0.19 15.17 0.34
C GLU A 11 -0.04 14.46 1.69
N PRO A 12 -0.53 13.20 1.68
CA PRO A 12 -0.73 12.49 2.94
C PRO A 12 0.60 12.20 3.60
N ASP A 13 0.67 12.35 4.94
CA ASP A 13 1.88 12.05 5.72
C ASP A 13 2.29 10.57 5.60
N ALA A 14 1.32 9.67 5.42
CA ALA A 14 1.57 8.25 5.21
C ALA A 14 0.43 7.59 4.42
N TRP A 15 0.75 6.60 3.57
CA TRP A 15 -0.23 5.92 2.71
C TRP A 15 0.21 4.51 2.29
N LEU A 16 -0.75 3.69 1.89
CA LEU A 16 -0.55 2.37 1.27
C LEU A 16 -1.50 2.21 0.08
N ALA A 17 -1.06 1.45 -0.92
CA ALA A 17 -1.89 1.00 -2.03
C ALA A 17 -2.06 -0.51 -2.01
N LEU A 18 -3.21 -0.98 -2.48
CA LEU A 18 -3.52 -2.39 -2.70
C LEU A 18 -3.75 -2.58 -4.21
N ASP A 19 -3.01 -3.49 -4.81
CA ASP A 19 -3.12 -3.84 -6.23
C ASP A 19 -2.66 -5.28 -6.43
N ASP A 20 -3.22 -6.07 -7.34
CA ASP A 20 -2.83 -7.49 -7.54
C ASP A 20 -1.57 -7.65 -8.42
N ASP A 21 -1.22 -6.59 -9.16
CA ASP A 21 0.04 -6.49 -9.88
C ASP A 21 0.82 -5.21 -9.55
N ASP A 22 2.08 -5.15 -10.00
CA ASP A 22 2.93 -3.96 -9.91
C ASP A 22 3.14 -3.30 -11.28
N ALA A 23 2.32 -3.64 -12.27
CA ALA A 23 2.47 -3.18 -13.63
C ALA A 23 2.07 -1.69 -13.73
N GLY A 24 2.94 -0.87 -14.32
CA GLY A 24 2.70 0.57 -14.45
C GLY A 24 2.85 1.38 -13.15
N TRP A 25 3.23 0.73 -12.05
CA TRP A 25 3.60 1.43 -10.81
C TRP A 25 4.98 2.09 -10.95
N PRO A 26 5.10 3.40 -10.67
CA PRO A 26 6.39 4.06 -10.58
C PRO A 26 7.27 3.41 -9.50
N ALA A 27 8.58 3.31 -9.73
CA ALA A 27 9.51 2.70 -8.77
C ALA A 27 9.43 3.36 -7.38
N VAL A 28 9.23 4.68 -7.34
CA VAL A 28 9.07 5.46 -6.10
C VAL A 28 7.84 5.06 -5.27
N CYS A 29 6.84 4.44 -5.90
CA CYS A 29 5.62 4.01 -5.24
C CYS A 29 5.69 2.55 -4.75
N ARG A 30 6.70 1.76 -5.17
CA ARG A 30 6.74 0.32 -4.88
C ARG A 30 6.79 -0.01 -3.39
N SER A 31 7.45 0.80 -2.58
CA SER A 31 7.47 0.62 -1.11
C SER A 31 6.11 0.86 -0.45
N HIS A 32 5.19 1.55 -1.13
CA HIS A 32 3.84 1.85 -0.65
C HIS A 32 2.81 0.84 -1.18
N LEU A 33 3.17 0.00 -2.14
CA LEU A 33 2.30 -1.03 -2.70
C LEU A 33 2.36 -2.31 -1.84
N VAL A 34 1.19 -2.81 -1.44
CA VAL A 34 0.98 -4.19 -1.00
C VAL A 34 0.38 -4.93 -2.18
N ARG A 35 1.15 -5.86 -2.75
CA ARG A 35 0.68 -6.65 -3.87
C ARG A 35 -0.24 -7.75 -3.36
N THR A 36 -1.50 -7.70 -3.77
CA THR A 36 -2.53 -8.65 -3.35
C THR A 36 -2.49 -9.91 -4.20
N ASP A 37 -3.07 -11.00 -3.68
CA ASP A 37 -3.22 -12.22 -4.45
C ASP A 37 -4.29 -12.03 -5.54
N PRO A 38 -4.07 -12.45 -6.79
CA PRO A 38 -5.00 -12.18 -7.89
C PRO A 38 -6.36 -12.90 -7.77
N VAL A 39 -6.50 -13.86 -6.85
CA VAL A 39 -7.75 -14.61 -6.64
C VAL A 39 -8.31 -14.35 -5.24
N LEU A 40 -7.48 -14.48 -4.21
CA LEU A 40 -7.87 -14.34 -2.82
C LEU A 40 -7.81 -12.89 -2.33
N GLY A 41 -7.17 -11.99 -3.09
CA GLY A 41 -6.95 -10.60 -2.70
C GLY A 41 -6.21 -10.50 -1.37
N ILE A 42 -6.75 -9.70 -0.46
CA ILE A 42 -6.22 -9.54 0.90
C ILE A 42 -6.47 -10.76 1.80
N SER A 43 -7.26 -11.73 1.37
CA SER A 43 -7.56 -12.93 2.18
C SER A 43 -6.45 -13.98 2.11
N ALA A 44 -5.51 -13.84 1.16
CA ALA A 44 -4.30 -14.66 1.15
C ALA A 44 -3.52 -14.42 2.45
N PRO A 45 -3.16 -15.46 3.23
CA PRO A 45 -2.57 -15.28 4.55
C PRO A 45 -1.31 -14.40 4.57
N ALA A 46 -0.46 -14.52 3.55
CA ALA A 46 0.74 -13.70 3.43
C ALA A 46 0.43 -12.22 3.21
N VAL A 47 -0.54 -11.92 2.35
CA VAL A 47 -0.98 -10.55 2.04
C VAL A 47 -1.65 -9.92 3.26
N LEU A 48 -2.51 -10.66 3.95
CA LEU A 48 -3.18 -10.18 5.16
C LEU A 48 -2.16 -9.82 6.25
N MET A 49 -1.17 -10.68 6.48
CA MET A 49 -0.12 -10.46 7.47
C MET A 49 0.75 -9.24 7.12
N GLU A 50 1.12 -9.09 5.84
CA GLU A 50 1.85 -7.92 5.37
C GLU A 50 1.04 -6.63 5.56
N LEU A 51 -0.23 -6.62 5.15
CA LEU A 51 -1.11 -5.47 5.28
C LEU A 51 -1.27 -5.05 6.74
N GLN A 52 -1.52 -6.01 7.64
CA GLN A 52 -1.62 -5.75 9.08
C GLN A 52 -0.31 -5.16 9.64
N THR A 53 0.84 -5.70 9.25
CA THR A 53 2.15 -5.21 9.69
C THR A 53 2.39 -3.77 9.26
N ARG A 54 2.11 -3.44 7.99
CA ARG A 54 2.31 -2.09 7.46
C ARG A 54 1.31 -1.10 8.05
N LEU A 55 0.04 -1.47 8.19
CA LEU A 55 -0.97 -0.63 8.85
C LEU A 55 -0.61 -0.32 10.30
N ALA A 56 -0.10 -1.32 11.04
CA ALA A 56 0.36 -1.10 12.41
C ALA A 56 1.57 -0.14 12.48
N ALA A 57 2.45 -0.15 11.47
CA ALA A 57 3.54 0.81 11.37
C ALA A 57 3.03 2.23 11.09
N LEU A 58 2.07 2.40 10.18
CA LEU A 58 1.45 3.70 9.91
C LEU A 58 0.77 4.29 11.16
N HIS A 59 0.10 3.44 11.95
CA HIS A 59 -0.59 3.91 13.15
C HIS A 59 0.37 4.45 14.20
N ARG A 60 1.51 3.78 14.41
CA ARG A 60 2.56 4.24 15.35
C ARG A 60 3.23 5.53 14.91
N SER A 61 3.29 5.82 13.61
CA SER A 61 3.88 7.06 13.09
C SER A 61 3.01 8.31 13.30
N GLY A 62 1.78 8.16 13.78
CA GLY A 62 0.87 9.29 14.09
C GLY A 62 0.76 9.63 15.58
N GLU A 63 1.56 8.99 16.45
CA GLU A 63 1.53 9.18 17.91
C GLU A 63 2.69 10.07 18.43
N ASP A 64 3.51 10.64 17.54
CA ASP A 64 4.58 11.61 17.83
C ASP A 64 4.07 13.07 17.80
#